data_AF-A0A1Y3N675-F1
#
_entry.id   AF-A0A1Y3N675-F1
#
_cell.length_a   1.000
_cell.length_b   1.000
_cell.length_c   1.000
_cell.angle_alpha   90.00
_cell.angle_beta   90.00
_cell.angle_gamma   90.00
#
_symmetry.space_group_name_H-M   'P 1'
#
loop_
_entity.id
_entity.type
_entity.pdbx_description
1 polymer ?
#
loop_
_entity_poly.entity_id
_entity_poly.type
_entity_poly.pdbx_seq_one_letter_code
_entity_poly.pdbx_strand_id
1 'polypeptide(L)'
;MKFFTNLLTLLSASSALSYTITPWNTVLSENSTGLFRRDGVLKVGAECQKDMDSTEEFLCLGTPDKLNFDTYKTMCPLILSEKCKKFYENPFSYLPHCKDENEFKPIVSEKAMQFVTIMRELNCSTDGDGNLCPAAEITLKNKNINEEIIMKSCKSKKCYNALNNLLEIMVEELKKSPEEQVITTSGNDNGLFADLKMLLNDPSCSSQAKDDLNSNVNVSGSSDANTNGKNTSSETTGNASSGAESNIVKLCSSIILAIAISIMYY
;
A
#
# COMPACT_ATOMS: atom_id res chain seq x y z
N MET A 1 16.69 -42.59 40.59
CA MET A 1 15.53 -42.40 39.69
C MET A 1 14.72 -41.15 40.04
N LYS A 2 15.33 -39.95 40.02
CA LYS A 2 14.62 -38.67 40.30
C LYS A 2 14.84 -37.58 39.23
N PHE A 3 15.54 -37.91 38.15
CA PHE A 3 15.90 -36.95 37.10
C PHE A 3 14.97 -36.95 35.89
N PHE A 4 14.17 -38.00 35.69
CA PHE A 4 13.29 -38.11 34.52
C PHE A 4 11.92 -37.41 34.68
N THR A 5 11.49 -37.12 35.91
CA THR A 5 10.18 -36.49 36.16
C THR A 5 10.17 -34.99 35.89
N ASN A 6 11.30 -34.29 35.97
CA ASN A 6 11.35 -32.84 35.70
C ASN A 6 11.47 -32.51 34.20
N LEU A 7 11.91 -33.46 33.37
CA LEU A 7 12.03 -33.23 31.92
C LEU A 7 10.67 -33.33 31.21
N LEU A 8 9.74 -34.15 31.73
CA LEU A 8 8.40 -34.29 31.15
C LEU A 8 7.51 -33.06 31.38
N THR A 9 7.68 -32.33 32.48
CA THR A 9 6.88 -31.13 32.78
C THR A 9 7.24 -29.92 31.91
N LEU A 10 8.47 -29.86 31.37
CA LEU A 10 8.86 -28.79 30.43
C LEU A 10 8.33 -29.01 29.01
N LEU A 11 8.08 -30.26 28.60
CA LEU A 11 7.55 -30.59 27.27
C LEU A 11 6.04 -30.36 27.13
N SER A 12 5.28 -30.31 28.23
CA SER A 12 3.84 -29.99 28.20
C SER A 12 3.53 -28.49 28.15
N ALA A 13 4.51 -27.62 28.42
CA ALA A 13 4.34 -26.16 28.38
C ALA A 13 4.59 -25.54 27.00
N SER A 14 5.09 -26.32 26.02
CA SER A 14 5.45 -25.82 24.68
C SER A 14 4.39 -26.07 23.60
N SER A 15 3.26 -26.71 23.93
CA SER A 15 2.23 -27.10 22.95
C SER A 15 0.92 -26.29 22.99
N ALA A 16 0.85 -25.18 23.72
CA ALA A 16 -0.39 -24.39 23.86
C ALA A 16 -0.46 -23.07 23.05
N LEU A 17 0.59 -22.70 22.32
CA LEU A 17 0.60 -21.46 21.51
C LEU A 17 1.11 -21.70 20.08
N SER A 18 0.65 -22.77 19.43
CA SER A 18 0.64 -22.80 17.97
C SER A 18 -0.66 -22.16 17.48
N TYR A 19 -0.81 -20.84 17.69
CA TYR A 19 -1.75 -20.10 16.86
C TYR A 19 -1.12 -20.08 15.46
N THR A 20 -1.71 -20.86 14.55
CA THR A 20 -1.47 -20.66 13.12
C THR A 20 -2.04 -19.29 12.80
N ILE A 21 -1.21 -18.26 12.88
CA ILE A 21 -1.54 -16.96 12.28
C ILE A 21 -1.60 -17.27 10.79
N THR A 22 -2.79 -17.52 10.25
CA THR A 22 -3.00 -17.49 8.81
C THR A 22 -2.44 -16.15 8.34
N PRO A 23 -1.38 -16.14 7.51
CA PRO A 23 -0.78 -14.89 7.08
C PRO A 23 -1.85 -14.11 6.33
N TRP A 24 -2.30 -12.98 6.88
CA TRP A 24 -3.34 -12.11 6.30
C TRP A 24 -2.98 -11.59 4.90
N ASN A 25 -1.77 -11.86 4.42
CA ASN A 25 -1.38 -11.70 3.02
C ASN A 25 -2.31 -12.48 2.06
N THR A 26 -2.95 -13.58 2.47
CA THR A 26 -3.99 -14.26 1.67
C THR A 26 -5.35 -13.55 1.73
N VAL A 27 -5.61 -12.73 2.75
CA VAL A 27 -6.89 -11.99 2.92
C VAL A 27 -6.95 -10.76 2.01
N LEU A 28 -5.79 -10.16 1.69
CA LEU A 28 -5.72 -9.01 0.77
C LEU A 28 -5.43 -9.40 -0.69
N SER A 29 -4.85 -10.58 -0.94
CA SER A 29 -4.54 -11.01 -2.31
C SER A 29 -5.72 -11.63 -3.05
N GLU A 30 -6.71 -12.18 -2.33
CA GLU A 30 -7.90 -12.77 -2.93
C GLU A 30 -9.14 -12.01 -2.42
N ASN A 31 -9.58 -11.02 -3.20
CA ASN A 31 -10.90 -10.37 -3.10
C ASN A 31 -11.05 -9.27 -2.03
N SER A 32 -10.24 -8.20 -2.13
CA SER A 32 -10.37 -6.97 -1.32
C SER A 32 -11.75 -6.28 -1.38
N THR A 33 -12.58 -6.56 -2.40
CA THR A 33 -13.98 -6.10 -2.43
C THR A 33 -14.80 -6.73 -1.31
N GLY A 34 -14.49 -7.98 -0.96
CA GLY A 34 -15.10 -8.67 0.16
C GLY A 34 -14.79 -8.01 1.49
N LEU A 35 -13.74 -7.19 1.61
CA LEU A 35 -13.36 -6.58 2.87
C LEU A 35 -14.43 -5.60 3.39
N PHE A 36 -15.15 -4.94 2.47
CA PHE A 36 -16.17 -3.92 2.72
C PHE A 36 -17.61 -4.42 2.57
N ARG A 37 -17.81 -5.71 2.31
CA ARG A 37 -19.16 -6.28 2.25
C ARG A 37 -19.56 -6.80 3.63
N ARG A 38 -20.86 -6.85 3.91
CA ARG A 38 -21.44 -7.36 5.15
C ARG A 38 -21.02 -8.79 5.54
N ASP A 39 -20.64 -9.61 4.56
CA ASP A 39 -20.08 -10.97 4.70
C ASP A 39 -18.54 -10.99 4.81
N GLY A 40 -17.94 -9.81 4.83
CA GLY A 40 -16.52 -9.52 4.87
C GLY A 40 -15.90 -9.35 6.25
N VAL A 41 -14.73 -8.69 6.24
CA VAL A 41 -14.00 -8.31 7.47
C VAL A 41 -14.72 -7.17 8.19
N LEU A 42 -15.41 -6.28 7.46
CA LEU A 42 -16.16 -5.16 8.02
C LEU A 42 -17.64 -5.47 8.13
N LYS A 43 -18.12 -5.58 9.37
CA LYS A 43 -19.53 -5.75 9.67
C LYS A 43 -20.16 -4.39 9.87
N VAL A 44 -20.83 -3.92 8.82
CA VAL A 44 -21.63 -2.70 8.86
C VAL A 44 -23.14 -3.01 8.79
N GLY A 45 -23.96 -2.08 9.29
CA GLY A 45 -25.40 -2.13 9.14
C GLY A 45 -25.86 -2.10 7.68
N ALA A 46 -27.10 -2.54 7.44
CA ALA A 46 -27.64 -2.65 6.08
C ALA A 46 -27.71 -1.29 5.35
N GLU A 47 -28.06 -0.21 6.07
CA GLU A 47 -28.14 1.12 5.47
C GLU A 47 -26.73 1.68 5.16
N CYS A 48 -25.74 1.44 6.01
CA CYS A 48 -24.35 1.80 5.71
C CYS A 48 -23.83 1.04 4.48
N GLN A 49 -24.06 -0.28 4.41
CA GLN A 49 -23.68 -1.06 3.22
C GLN A 49 -24.33 -0.49 1.95
N LYS A 50 -25.61 -0.11 2.03
CA LYS A 50 -26.33 0.48 0.91
C LYS A 50 -25.72 1.82 0.48
N ASP A 51 -25.31 2.67 1.42
CA ASP A 51 -24.57 3.90 1.11
C ASP A 51 -23.26 3.55 0.36
N MET A 52 -22.47 2.61 0.89
CA MET A 52 -21.19 2.19 0.26
C MET A 52 -21.38 1.62 -1.15
N ASP A 53 -22.45 0.86 -1.39
CA ASP A 53 -22.75 0.24 -2.67
C ASP A 53 -23.30 1.22 -3.71
N SER A 54 -23.95 2.31 -3.28
CA SER A 54 -24.65 3.26 -4.16
C SER A 54 -23.95 4.60 -4.33
N THR A 55 -23.04 4.96 -3.42
CA THR A 55 -22.27 6.21 -3.49
C THR A 55 -21.07 6.03 -4.41
N GLU A 56 -21.04 6.76 -5.52
CA GLU A 56 -19.96 6.70 -6.51
C GLU A 56 -18.59 7.10 -5.91
N GLU A 57 -18.59 8.05 -4.98
CA GLU A 57 -17.40 8.51 -4.26
C GLU A 57 -16.75 7.42 -3.42
N PHE A 58 -17.45 6.33 -3.12
CA PHE A 58 -16.83 5.17 -2.48
C PHE A 58 -15.71 4.57 -3.35
N LEU A 59 -15.76 4.76 -4.68
CA LEU A 59 -14.69 4.39 -5.62
C LEU A 59 -13.38 5.17 -5.38
N CYS A 60 -13.43 6.33 -4.73
CA CYS A 60 -12.24 7.12 -4.37
C CYS A 60 -11.30 6.32 -3.47
N LEU A 61 -11.85 5.43 -2.63
CA LEU A 61 -11.03 4.53 -1.82
C LEU A 61 -10.15 3.60 -2.66
N GLY A 62 -10.40 3.45 -3.96
CA GLY A 62 -9.51 2.81 -4.93
C GLY A 62 -9.16 1.38 -4.54
N THR A 63 -10.17 0.57 -4.22
CA THR A 63 -9.99 -0.84 -3.88
C THR A 63 -9.19 -1.56 -4.97
N PRO A 64 -8.35 -2.55 -4.65
CA PRO A 64 -7.47 -3.22 -5.61
C PRO A 64 -8.15 -3.76 -6.88
N ASP A 65 -9.42 -4.15 -6.80
CA ASP A 65 -10.23 -4.57 -7.96
C ASP A 65 -10.58 -3.40 -8.89
N LYS A 66 -10.66 -2.18 -8.35
CA LYS A 66 -10.94 -0.96 -9.09
C LYS A 66 -9.66 -0.28 -9.55
N LEU A 67 -8.66 -0.13 -8.69
CA LEU A 67 -7.38 0.50 -9.01
C LEU A 67 -6.25 -0.55 -9.03
N ASN A 68 -5.86 -0.95 -10.24
CA ASN A 68 -4.74 -1.84 -10.50
C ASN A 68 -3.97 -1.40 -11.76
N PHE A 69 -2.94 -2.16 -12.13
CA PHE A 69 -2.09 -1.85 -13.28
C PHE A 69 -2.84 -1.77 -14.63
N ASP A 70 -3.98 -2.44 -14.76
CA ASP A 70 -4.76 -2.43 -16.01
C ASP A 70 -5.77 -1.27 -16.03
N THR A 71 -6.26 -0.85 -14.86
CA THR A 71 -7.34 0.14 -14.73
C THR A 71 -6.88 1.53 -14.29
N TYR A 72 -5.61 1.72 -13.93
CA TYR A 72 -5.14 3.00 -13.38
C TYR A 72 -5.38 4.19 -14.32
N LYS A 73 -5.25 4.00 -15.64
CA LYS A 73 -5.46 5.08 -16.63
C LYS A 73 -6.86 5.67 -16.58
N THR A 74 -7.87 4.84 -16.32
CA THR A 74 -9.26 5.28 -16.21
C THR A 74 -9.63 5.73 -14.80
N MET A 75 -9.04 5.11 -13.78
CA MET A 75 -9.38 5.40 -12.38
C MET A 75 -8.64 6.59 -11.78
N CYS A 76 -7.39 6.82 -12.15
CA CYS A 76 -6.60 7.92 -11.60
C CYS A 76 -7.20 9.31 -11.84
N PRO A 77 -7.78 9.63 -13.02
CA PRO A 77 -8.49 10.89 -13.21
C PRO A 77 -9.66 11.08 -12.24
N LEU A 78 -10.40 10.01 -11.91
CA LEU A 78 -11.48 10.05 -10.92
C LEU A 78 -10.91 10.25 -9.52
N ILE A 79 -9.92 9.44 -9.13
CA ILE A 79 -9.32 9.42 -7.79
C ILE A 79 -8.63 10.74 -7.42
N LEU A 80 -7.99 11.39 -8.40
CA LEU A 80 -7.34 12.69 -8.23
C LEU A 80 -8.30 13.87 -8.43
N SER A 81 -9.57 13.61 -8.72
CA SER A 81 -10.57 14.66 -8.92
C SER A 81 -10.92 15.39 -7.64
N GLU A 82 -11.48 16.60 -7.81
CA GLU A 82 -11.96 17.41 -6.69
C GLU A 82 -13.15 16.79 -5.96
N LYS A 83 -13.84 15.85 -6.61
CA LYS A 83 -14.90 15.04 -6.00
C LYS A 83 -14.33 14.10 -4.94
N CYS A 84 -13.23 13.42 -5.25
CA CYS A 84 -12.58 12.50 -4.30
C CYS A 84 -11.87 13.22 -3.16
N LYS A 85 -11.25 14.37 -3.43
CA LYS A 85 -10.66 15.21 -2.37
C LYS A 85 -11.69 15.62 -1.31
N LYS A 86 -12.87 16.10 -1.72
CA LYS A 86 -13.98 16.40 -0.80
C LYS A 86 -14.48 15.18 -0.04
N PHE A 87 -14.51 14.01 -0.70
CA PHE A 87 -14.84 12.76 -0.03
C PHE A 87 -13.83 12.41 1.07
N TYR A 88 -12.53 12.54 0.83
CA TYR A 88 -11.50 12.28 1.85
C TYR A 88 -11.58 13.25 3.03
N GLU A 89 -11.94 14.52 2.79
CA GLU A 89 -12.11 15.53 3.84
C GLU A 89 -13.33 15.24 4.73
N ASN A 90 -14.43 14.72 4.17
CA ASN A 90 -15.66 14.46 4.92
C ASN A 90 -16.44 13.25 4.38
N PRO A 91 -15.96 12.02 4.61
CA PRO A 91 -16.56 10.81 4.06
C PRO A 91 -17.99 10.58 4.56
N PHE A 92 -18.32 11.00 5.79
CA PHE A 92 -19.66 10.86 6.36
C PHE A 92 -20.71 11.78 5.74
N SER A 93 -20.30 12.82 5.00
CA SER A 93 -21.26 13.60 4.20
C SER A 93 -21.80 12.81 3.01
N TYR A 94 -21.05 11.80 2.55
CA TYR A 94 -21.40 10.90 1.46
C TYR A 94 -21.95 9.55 1.95
N LEU A 95 -21.59 9.16 3.19
CA LEU A 95 -21.96 7.89 3.82
C LEU A 95 -22.63 8.15 5.19
N PRO A 96 -23.77 8.88 5.24
CA PRO A 96 -24.36 9.30 6.50
C PRO A 96 -24.79 8.14 7.39
N HIS A 97 -25.25 7.02 6.83
CA HIS A 97 -25.67 5.86 7.60
C HIS A 97 -24.49 5.07 8.19
N CYS A 98 -23.26 5.36 7.76
CA CYS A 98 -22.05 4.76 8.31
C CYS A 98 -21.46 5.54 9.49
N LYS A 99 -22.01 6.73 9.82
CA LYS A 99 -21.42 7.63 10.82
C LYS A 99 -21.31 7.03 12.22
N ASP A 100 -22.25 6.18 12.59
CA ASP A 100 -22.31 5.58 13.93
C ASP A 100 -21.75 4.15 13.99
N GLU A 101 -21.28 3.63 12.85
CA GLU A 101 -20.74 2.27 12.74
C GLU A 101 -19.32 2.22 13.32
N ASN A 102 -19.16 1.54 14.46
CA ASN A 102 -17.87 1.48 15.18
C ASN A 102 -16.76 0.83 14.37
N GLU A 103 -17.07 -0.16 13.53
CA GLU A 103 -16.07 -0.81 12.67
C GLU A 103 -15.68 0.06 11.47
N PHE A 104 -16.55 0.99 11.05
CA PHE A 104 -16.30 1.84 9.89
C PHE A 104 -15.52 3.11 10.25
N LYS A 105 -15.84 3.71 11.41
CA LYS A 105 -15.25 4.99 11.88
C LYS A 105 -13.74 5.09 11.71
N PRO A 106 -12.93 4.10 12.11
CA PRO A 106 -11.50 4.29 12.07
C PRO A 106 -10.90 4.17 10.65
N ILE A 107 -11.57 3.43 9.76
CA ILE A 107 -11.16 3.32 8.35
C ILE A 107 -11.33 4.64 7.61
N VAL A 108 -12.32 5.42 8.02
CA VAL A 108 -12.59 6.76 7.47
C VAL A 108 -12.19 7.87 8.44
N SER A 109 -11.32 7.56 9.40
CA SER A 109 -10.69 8.58 10.25
C SER A 109 -9.89 9.55 9.37
N GLU A 110 -9.74 10.80 9.83
CA GLU A 110 -8.95 11.83 9.13
C GLU A 110 -7.57 11.30 8.71
N LYS A 111 -6.92 10.60 9.64
CA LYS A 111 -5.61 9.97 9.44
C LYS A 111 -5.64 8.85 8.40
N ALA A 112 -6.63 7.97 8.46
CA ALA A 112 -6.79 6.92 7.46
C ALA A 112 -7.08 7.51 6.07
N MET A 113 -7.89 8.57 5.99
CA MET A 113 -8.17 9.28 4.73
C MET A 113 -6.95 10.02 4.19
N GLN A 114 -6.13 10.62 5.07
CA GLN A 114 -4.85 11.21 4.68
C GLN A 114 -3.92 10.14 4.09
N PHE A 115 -3.81 8.99 4.74
CA PHE A 115 -3.01 7.86 4.25
C PHE A 115 -3.53 7.33 2.91
N VAL A 116 -4.85 7.15 2.77
CA VAL A 116 -5.47 6.76 1.50
C VAL A 116 -5.14 7.78 0.43
N THR A 117 -5.30 9.08 0.70
CA THR A 117 -4.99 10.15 -0.26
C THR A 117 -3.56 10.02 -0.80
N ILE A 118 -2.57 9.92 0.08
CA ILE A 118 -1.15 9.83 -0.32
C ILE A 118 -0.84 8.52 -1.05
N MET A 119 -1.42 7.40 -0.63
CA MET A 119 -1.29 6.12 -1.36
C MET A 119 -1.89 6.21 -2.77
N ARG A 120 -3.02 6.91 -2.92
CA ARG A 120 -3.69 7.11 -4.20
C ARG A 120 -2.90 8.06 -5.09
N GLU A 121 -2.36 9.14 -4.54
CA GLU A 121 -1.42 10.02 -5.24
C GLU A 121 -0.19 9.28 -5.73
N LEU A 122 0.41 8.41 -4.90
CA LEU A 122 1.52 7.56 -5.33
C LEU A 122 1.10 6.63 -6.47
N ASN A 123 0.03 5.85 -6.30
CA ASN A 123 -0.42 4.90 -7.32
C ASN A 123 -0.77 5.57 -8.66
N CYS A 124 -1.12 6.84 -8.63
CA CYS A 124 -1.47 7.63 -9.82
C CYS A 124 -0.34 8.55 -10.29
N SER A 125 0.83 8.50 -9.66
CA SER A 125 1.95 9.36 -10.03
C SER A 125 2.60 8.91 -11.33
N THR A 126 2.89 9.89 -12.19
CA THR A 126 3.65 9.71 -13.43
C THR A 126 4.88 10.60 -13.44
N ASP A 127 5.90 10.19 -14.19
CA ASP A 127 7.06 11.01 -14.49
C ASP A 127 6.73 12.16 -15.46
N GLY A 128 7.73 12.99 -15.76
CA GLY A 128 7.62 14.09 -16.72
C GLY A 128 7.30 13.70 -18.15
N ASP A 129 7.46 12.43 -18.51
CA ASP A 129 7.21 11.89 -19.84
C ASP A 129 5.84 11.16 -19.90
N GLY A 130 5.09 11.14 -18.78
CA GLY A 130 3.76 10.55 -18.67
C GLY A 130 3.75 9.05 -18.37
N ASN A 131 4.89 8.44 -18.09
CA ASN A 131 4.97 7.04 -17.67
C ASN A 131 4.68 6.91 -16.18
N LEU A 132 4.12 5.78 -15.74
CA LEU A 132 3.94 5.52 -14.32
C LEU A 132 5.28 5.60 -13.58
N CYS A 133 5.25 6.21 -12.40
CA CYS A 133 6.41 6.18 -11.52
C CYS A 133 6.77 4.75 -11.12
N PRO A 134 8.06 4.40 -10.97
CA PRO A 134 8.48 3.02 -10.66
C PRO A 134 7.83 2.47 -9.39
N ALA A 135 7.72 3.28 -8.34
CA ALA A 135 7.01 2.88 -7.12
C ALA A 135 5.51 2.64 -7.37
N ALA A 136 4.84 3.52 -8.13
CA ALA A 136 3.43 3.39 -8.50
C ALA A 136 3.15 2.09 -9.29
N GLU A 137 4.02 1.79 -10.27
CA GLU A 137 3.91 0.57 -11.06
C GLU A 137 3.99 -0.69 -10.18
N ILE A 138 4.94 -0.72 -9.25
CA ILE A 138 5.17 -1.86 -8.37
C ILE A 138 4.04 -2.03 -7.35
N THR A 139 3.52 -0.93 -6.78
CA THR A 139 2.38 -0.99 -5.85
C THR A 139 1.11 -1.43 -6.55
N LEU A 140 0.83 -0.94 -7.77
CA LEU A 140 -0.32 -1.39 -8.58
C LEU A 140 -0.23 -2.87 -9.00
N LYS A 141 0.98 -3.43 -9.03
CA LYS A 141 1.25 -4.86 -9.27
C LYS A 141 1.27 -5.69 -7.98
N ASN A 142 0.88 -5.11 -6.85
CA ASN A 142 0.92 -5.74 -5.52
C ASN A 142 2.31 -6.28 -5.14
N LYS A 143 3.36 -5.59 -5.56
CA LYS A 143 4.76 -5.91 -5.25
C LYS A 143 5.31 -4.94 -4.22
N ASN A 144 6.38 -5.35 -3.54
CA ASN A 144 7.04 -4.53 -2.53
C ASN A 144 8.00 -3.53 -3.18
N ILE A 145 8.05 -2.32 -2.61
CA ILE A 145 9.09 -1.33 -2.93
C ILE A 145 10.40 -1.80 -2.29
N ASN A 146 11.45 -1.86 -3.09
CA ASN A 146 12.80 -2.18 -2.66
C ASN A 146 13.78 -1.06 -3.06
N GLU A 147 15.06 -1.22 -2.73
CA GLU A 147 16.13 -0.27 -3.05
C GLU A 147 16.20 0.06 -4.56
N GLU A 148 16.10 -0.94 -5.44
CA GLU A 148 16.13 -0.72 -6.88
C GLU A 148 15.00 0.22 -7.35
N ILE A 149 13.79 0.02 -6.82
CA ILE A 149 12.62 0.85 -7.15
C ILE A 149 12.75 2.27 -6.61
N ILE A 150 13.38 2.44 -5.44
CA ILE A 150 13.72 3.76 -4.90
C ILE A 150 14.69 4.47 -5.86
N MET A 151 15.79 3.82 -6.22
CA MET A 151 16.80 4.40 -7.10
C MET A 151 16.26 4.73 -8.50
N LYS A 152 15.30 3.95 -9.01
CA LYS A 152 14.59 4.28 -10.25
C LYS A 152 13.68 5.51 -10.07
N SER A 153 12.97 5.61 -8.95
CA SER A 153 12.07 6.74 -8.66
C SER A 153 12.83 8.05 -8.47
N CYS A 154 14.10 8.00 -8.05
CA CYS A 154 15.01 9.15 -7.94
C CYS A 154 15.20 9.94 -9.23
N LYS A 155 14.96 9.33 -10.40
CA LYS A 155 15.22 9.96 -11.71
C LYS A 155 14.20 11.04 -12.09
N SER A 156 13.05 11.06 -11.42
CA SER A 156 11.96 12.01 -11.64
C SER A 156 11.63 12.72 -10.32
N LYS A 157 11.59 14.05 -10.34
CA LYS A 157 11.25 14.82 -9.14
C LYS A 157 9.80 14.57 -8.70
N LYS A 158 8.88 14.38 -9.65
CA LYS A 158 7.50 13.96 -9.36
C LYS A 158 7.45 12.61 -8.65
N CYS A 159 8.13 11.60 -9.19
CA CYS A 159 8.15 10.26 -8.60
C CYS A 159 8.83 10.24 -7.23
N TYR A 160 9.93 10.99 -7.09
CA TYR A 160 10.59 11.22 -5.82
C TYR A 160 9.63 11.77 -4.78
N ASN A 161 8.93 12.87 -5.10
CA ASN A 161 8.06 13.56 -4.15
C ASN A 161 6.89 12.65 -3.72
N ALA A 162 6.26 11.96 -4.67
CA ALA A 162 5.17 11.04 -4.38
C ALA A 162 5.61 9.91 -3.42
N LEU A 163 6.77 9.31 -3.66
CA LEU A 163 7.30 8.26 -2.80
C LEU A 163 7.75 8.80 -1.43
N ASN A 164 8.38 9.98 -1.40
CA ASN A 164 8.83 10.60 -0.15
C ASN A 164 7.65 10.91 0.77
N ASN A 165 6.55 11.45 0.23
CA ASN A 165 5.35 11.75 1.00
C ASN A 165 4.76 10.49 1.68
N LEU A 166 4.74 9.36 0.96
CA LEU A 166 4.31 8.09 1.55
C LEU A 166 5.24 7.64 2.68
N LEU A 167 6.55 7.61 2.42
CA LEU A 167 7.54 7.16 3.39
C LEU A 167 7.56 8.07 4.64
N GLU A 168 7.30 9.36 4.47
CA GLU A 168 7.18 10.30 5.56
C GLU A 168 6.07 9.95 6.53
N ILE A 169 4.85 9.73 6.04
CA ILE A 169 3.74 9.31 6.90
C ILE A 169 4.02 7.97 7.55
N MET A 170 4.55 6.98 6.80
CA MET A 170 4.88 5.68 7.39
C MET A 170 5.85 5.81 8.57
N VAL A 171 6.90 6.61 8.41
CA VAL A 171 7.90 6.83 9.46
C VAL A 171 7.31 7.60 10.65
N GLU A 172 6.50 8.62 10.39
CA GLU A 172 5.83 9.38 11.46
C GLU A 172 4.87 8.50 12.27
N GLU A 173 4.15 7.61 11.61
CA GLU A 173 3.19 6.75 12.29
C GLU A 173 3.84 5.65 13.13
N LEU A 174 4.92 5.06 12.63
CA LEU A 174 5.71 4.09 13.39
C LEU A 174 6.37 4.74 14.63
N LYS A 175 6.66 6.04 14.61
CA LYS A 175 7.19 6.76 15.77
C LYS A 175 6.14 7.01 16.86
N LYS A 176 4.87 7.13 16.50
CA LYS A 176 3.78 7.46 17.44
C LYS A 176 3.27 6.25 18.23
N SER A 177 3.56 5.02 17.80
CA SER A 177 3.19 3.79 18.51
C SER A 177 4.42 3.08 19.13
N PRO A 178 5.02 3.62 20.20
CA PRO A 178 6.11 2.95 20.91
C PRO A 178 5.68 1.74 21.73
N GLU A 179 4.40 1.65 22.11
CA GLU A 179 3.89 0.61 23.01
C GLU A 179 3.53 -0.70 22.29
N GLU A 180 3.32 -0.70 20.97
CA GLU A 180 3.12 -1.92 20.17
C GLU A 180 4.44 -2.51 19.63
N GLN A 181 5.59 -1.91 19.96
CA GLN A 181 6.93 -2.32 19.49
C GLN A 181 7.45 -3.65 20.10
N VAL A 182 6.61 -4.39 20.83
CA VAL A 182 7.07 -5.45 21.75
C VAL A 182 7.06 -6.85 21.13
N ILE A 183 6.41 -7.11 19.97
CA ILE A 183 6.29 -8.50 19.48
C ILE A 183 6.40 -8.65 17.95
N THR A 184 7.39 -8.03 17.31
CA THR A 184 7.95 -8.59 16.07
C THR A 184 9.31 -9.19 16.38
N THR A 185 9.34 -10.51 16.30
CA THR A 185 10.45 -11.37 16.68
C THR A 185 11.66 -11.14 15.76
N SER A 186 12.77 -10.71 16.37
CA SER A 186 14.16 -10.90 15.92
C SER A 186 14.67 -10.22 14.63
N GLY A 187 14.23 -9.01 14.31
CA GLY A 187 14.84 -8.20 13.25
C GLY A 187 14.58 -6.71 13.47
N ASN A 188 15.54 -5.85 13.12
CA ASN A 188 15.47 -4.39 13.28
C ASN A 188 14.49 -3.75 12.27
N ASP A 189 13.33 -4.37 12.03
CA ASP A 189 12.43 -4.09 10.91
C ASP A 189 11.70 -2.74 11.03
N ASN A 190 11.69 -2.14 12.23
CA ASN A 190 11.22 -0.77 12.46
C ASN A 190 12.07 0.28 11.70
N GLY A 191 13.29 -0.12 11.31
CA GLY A 191 14.16 0.68 10.46
C GLY A 191 13.74 0.71 9.00
N LEU A 192 12.95 -0.24 8.48
CA LEU A 192 12.79 -0.40 7.02
C LEU A 192 12.31 0.88 6.34
N PHE A 193 11.18 1.46 6.74
CA PHE A 193 10.70 2.69 6.09
C PHE A 193 11.63 3.89 6.35
N ALA A 194 12.31 3.92 7.49
CA ALA A 194 13.30 4.94 7.78
C ALA A 194 14.55 4.79 6.88
N ASP A 195 14.99 3.57 6.62
CA ASP A 195 16.11 3.23 5.75
C ASP A 195 15.77 3.52 4.29
N LEU A 196 14.56 3.15 3.84
CA LEU A 196 14.05 3.50 2.52
C LEU A 196 13.93 5.04 2.37
N LYS A 197 13.45 5.75 3.39
CA LYS A 197 13.39 7.22 3.39
C LYS A 197 14.79 7.83 3.39
N MET A 198 15.74 7.25 4.12
CA MET A 198 17.14 7.69 4.15
C MET A 198 17.80 7.50 2.80
N LEU A 199 17.61 6.34 2.16
CA LEU A 199 18.09 6.05 0.81
C LEU A 199 17.49 7.02 -0.22
N LEU A 200 16.19 7.29 -0.14
CA LEU A 200 15.54 8.27 -1.02
C LEU A 200 16.12 9.68 -0.81
N ASN A 201 16.41 10.09 0.43
CA ASN A 201 16.99 11.41 0.71
C ASN A 201 18.52 11.49 0.49
N ASP A 202 19.16 10.39 0.10
CA ASP A 202 20.60 10.37 -0.14
C ASP A 202 20.97 11.34 -1.29
N PRO A 203 22.12 12.04 -1.21
CA PRO A 203 22.59 12.92 -2.30
C PRO A 203 22.71 12.20 -3.66
N SER A 204 23.01 10.90 -3.67
CA SER A 204 23.04 10.10 -4.89
C SER A 204 21.67 9.99 -5.56
N CYS A 205 20.57 10.01 -4.80
CA CYS A 205 19.22 10.01 -5.34
C CYS A 205 18.83 11.42 -5.84
N SER A 206 18.97 12.43 -4.99
CA SER A 206 18.53 13.80 -5.32
C SER A 206 19.30 14.43 -6.48
N SER A 207 20.56 14.05 -6.70
CA SER A 207 21.37 14.51 -7.84
C SER A 207 20.96 13.91 -9.20
N GLN A 208 20.20 12.81 -9.20
CA GLN A 208 19.72 12.17 -10.43
C GLN A 208 18.37 12.70 -10.91
N ALA A 209 17.65 13.46 -10.07
CA ALA A 209 16.29 13.89 -10.37
C ALA A 209 16.27 14.95 -11.48
N LYS A 210 15.65 14.60 -12.61
CA LYS A 210 15.18 15.60 -13.57
C LYS A 210 14.06 16.40 -12.89
N ASP A 211 14.18 17.72 -12.87
CA ASP A 211 13.09 18.58 -12.41
C ASP A 211 11.96 18.59 -13.46
N ASP A 212 10.97 17.74 -13.23
CA ASP A 212 9.83 17.51 -14.11
C ASP A 212 8.50 17.95 -13.48
N LEU A 213 8.55 18.77 -12.42
CA LEU A 213 7.38 19.23 -11.69
C LEU A 213 6.38 19.98 -12.58
N ASN A 214 6.86 20.74 -13.56
CA ASN A 214 6.04 21.57 -14.43
C ASN A 214 5.62 20.88 -15.75
N SER A 215 6.00 19.62 -15.97
CA SER A 215 5.63 18.89 -17.18
C SER A 215 4.17 18.45 -17.11
N ASN A 216 3.24 19.27 -17.63
CA ASN A 216 1.85 18.86 -17.82
C ASN A 216 1.73 18.03 -19.09
N VAL A 217 1.91 16.72 -18.96
CA VAL A 217 1.51 15.79 -20.02
C VAL A 217 -0.01 15.66 -19.93
N ASN A 218 -0.72 16.32 -20.86
CA ASN A 218 -2.14 16.06 -21.04
C ASN A 218 -2.29 14.61 -21.50
N VAL A 219 -2.66 13.72 -20.58
CA VAL A 219 -3.10 12.35 -20.91
C VAL A 219 -4.47 12.48 -21.59
N SER A 220 -4.46 12.94 -22.84
CA SER A 220 -5.60 12.81 -23.74
C SER A 220 -5.78 11.32 -23.99
N GLY A 221 -6.85 10.74 -23.45
CA GLY A 221 -7.24 9.36 -23.72
C GLY A 221 -7.53 9.18 -25.21
N SER A 222 -6.50 8.82 -25.98
CA SER A 222 -6.69 8.29 -27.33
C SER A 222 -6.99 6.81 -27.16
N SER A 223 -8.27 6.49 -27.18
CA SER A 223 -8.78 5.13 -27.33
C SER A 223 -8.56 4.69 -28.78
N ASP A 224 -7.32 4.38 -29.16
CA ASP A 224 -7.03 3.78 -30.45
C ASP A 224 -7.10 2.25 -30.34
N ALA A 225 -8.31 1.75 -30.58
CA ALA A 225 -8.54 0.38 -30.97
C ALA A 225 -8.21 0.22 -32.47
N ASN A 226 -7.07 -0.37 -32.83
CA ASN A 226 -7.03 -1.42 -33.88
C ASN A 226 -5.67 -2.10 -34.08
N THR A 227 -5.71 -3.43 -33.97
CA THR A 227 -5.07 -4.50 -34.77
C THR A 227 -3.62 -4.43 -35.32
N ASN A 228 -2.94 -5.54 -35.00
CA ASN A 228 -2.00 -6.33 -35.82
C ASN A 228 -0.66 -5.70 -36.25
N GLY A 229 0.40 -6.15 -35.58
CA GLY A 229 1.79 -5.98 -36.00
C GLY A 229 2.68 -7.10 -35.45
N LYS A 230 3.06 -8.01 -36.34
CA LYS A 230 3.85 -9.24 -36.19
C LYS A 230 5.33 -8.97 -35.83
N ASN A 231 5.88 -9.83 -34.95
CA ASN A 231 7.29 -10.21 -34.73
C ASN A 231 8.35 -9.13 -34.41
N THR A 232 9.18 -9.36 -33.38
CA THR A 232 10.46 -10.10 -33.49
C THR A 232 11.16 -10.14 -32.13
N SER A 233 11.45 -11.36 -31.68
CA SER A 233 12.28 -11.69 -30.52
C SER A 233 13.75 -11.33 -30.76
N SER A 234 14.35 -10.59 -29.83
CA SER A 234 15.81 -10.53 -29.68
C SER A 234 16.14 -10.85 -28.23
N GLU A 235 16.58 -12.08 -28.00
CA GLU A 235 17.24 -12.50 -26.76
C GLU A 235 18.57 -11.75 -26.64
N THR A 236 18.78 -11.09 -25.51
CA THR A 236 20.11 -10.70 -25.06
C THR A 236 20.33 -11.31 -23.69
N THR A 237 21.03 -12.44 -23.69
CA THR A 237 21.60 -13.09 -22.51
C THR A 237 22.62 -12.17 -21.85
N GLY A 238 22.37 -11.76 -20.60
CA GLY A 238 23.29 -10.98 -19.78
C GLY A 238 23.45 -11.62 -18.41
N ASN A 239 24.67 -12.13 -18.17
CA ASN A 239 25.24 -12.71 -16.96
C ASN A 239 24.53 -12.47 -15.61
N ALA A 240 24.17 -13.56 -14.95
CA ALA A 240 23.87 -13.62 -13.54
C ALA A 240 25.15 -13.43 -12.70
N SER A 241 25.21 -12.34 -11.94
CA SER A 241 26.13 -12.17 -10.82
C SER A 241 25.40 -12.59 -9.55
N SER A 242 25.89 -13.66 -8.92
CA SER A 242 25.43 -14.17 -7.63
C SER A 242 25.82 -13.19 -6.52
N GLY A 243 24.87 -12.38 -6.06
CA GLY A 243 24.98 -11.53 -4.88
C GLY A 243 23.84 -11.86 -3.93
N ALA A 244 24.18 -12.08 -2.66
CA ALA A 244 23.30 -12.52 -1.58
C ALA A 244 21.89 -11.91 -1.62
N GLU A 245 20.88 -12.76 -1.87
CA GLU A 245 19.48 -12.42 -1.66
C GLU A 245 19.23 -12.24 -0.15
N SER A 246 19.20 -10.98 0.27
CA SER A 246 18.80 -10.56 1.61
C SER A 246 17.29 -10.79 1.80
N ASN A 247 16.93 -11.47 2.89
CA ASN A 247 15.55 -11.84 3.27
C ASN A 247 14.64 -10.65 3.68
N ILE A 248 14.76 -9.48 3.04
CA ILE A 248 14.04 -8.24 3.44
C ILE A 248 12.59 -8.15 2.91
N VAL A 249 12.14 -9.09 2.08
CA VAL A 249 11.01 -8.83 1.17
C VAL A 249 9.72 -9.52 1.60
N LYS A 250 8.97 -8.94 2.57
CA LYS A 250 7.54 -9.27 2.79
C LYS A 250 6.72 -8.28 3.65
N LEU A 251 7.26 -7.12 4.03
CA LEU A 251 6.69 -6.28 5.09
C LEU A 251 5.62 -5.24 4.68
N CYS A 252 5.61 -4.72 3.44
CA CYS A 252 4.74 -3.56 3.12
C CYS A 252 3.24 -3.86 3.14
N SER A 253 2.80 -5.03 2.67
CA SER A 253 1.38 -5.41 2.69
C SER A 253 0.87 -5.62 4.13
N SER A 254 1.67 -6.25 4.98
CA SER A 254 1.32 -6.52 6.37
C SER A 254 1.40 -5.27 7.26
N ILE A 255 2.32 -4.34 6.99
CA ILE A 255 2.44 -3.10 7.76
C ILE A 255 1.38 -2.08 7.37
N ILE A 256 0.98 -1.96 6.11
CA ILE A 256 -0.16 -1.10 5.73
C ILE A 256 -1.42 -1.54 6.49
N LEU A 257 -1.62 -2.86 6.60
CA LEU A 257 -2.72 -3.42 7.38
C LEU A 257 -2.50 -3.24 8.89
N ALA A 258 -1.30 -3.44 9.40
CA ALA A 258 -0.99 -3.21 10.82
C ALA A 258 -1.17 -1.75 11.23
N ILE A 259 -0.77 -0.78 10.39
CA ILE A 259 -1.00 0.65 10.61
C ILE A 259 -2.49 0.96 10.52
N ALA A 260 -3.21 0.40 9.53
CA ALA A 260 -4.66 0.53 9.48
C ALA A 260 -5.34 -0.06 10.73
N ILE A 261 -4.82 -1.17 11.27
CA ILE A 261 -5.28 -1.82 12.51
C ILE A 261 -4.93 -0.97 13.74
N SER A 262 -3.69 -0.51 13.90
CA SER A 262 -3.30 0.37 15.00
C SER A 262 -4.07 1.70 14.97
N ILE A 263 -4.47 2.18 13.79
CA ILE A 263 -5.41 3.31 13.63
C ILE A 263 -6.85 2.88 13.96
N MET A 264 -7.23 1.61 13.75
CA MET A 264 -8.55 1.08 14.08
C MET A 264 -8.82 0.86 15.57
N TYR A 265 -7.79 0.59 16.37
CA TYR A 265 -7.94 0.21 17.78
C TYR A 265 -7.58 1.32 18.79
N TYR A 266 -7.31 2.55 18.31
CA TYR A 266 -7.10 3.76 19.13
C TYR A 266 -8.05 4.89 18.72
#